data_AF-A0AA88URC7-F1
#
_entry.id   AF-A0AA88URC7-F1
#
_cell.length_a   1.000
_cell.length_b   1.000
_cell.length_c   1.000
_cell.angle_alpha   90.00
_cell.angle_beta   90.00
_cell.angle_gamma   90.00
#
_symmetry.space_group_name_H-M   'P 1'
#
loop_
_entity.id
_entity.type
_entity.pdbx_description
1 polymer ?
#
loop_
_entity_poly.entity_id
_entity_poly.type
_entity_poly.pdbx_seq_one_letter_code
_entity_poly.pdbx_strand_id
1 'polypeptide(L)'
;MTDQTDNRVLWESFDYPCNVLLPGMKLGYNLTSGRNWTLTSWLSDDIAASGAFTLSWEATSESKELVMRRRSELYWTSGSLNGQTFKFIGALNAPYSPNNYSLSDVYSDEVKYFRKYTHVDIDSRWANRGWR
;
A
#
# COMPACT_ATOMS: atom_id res chain seq x y z
N MET A 1 25.30 28.61 17.83
CA MET A 1 25.07 28.11 16.45
C MET A 1 24.15 26.91 16.57
N THR A 2 22.87 27.08 16.23
CA THR A 2 21.85 26.04 16.23
C THR A 2 21.85 25.37 14.86
N ASP A 3 22.22 24.10 14.78
CA ASP A 3 22.09 23.31 13.56
C ASP A 3 20.66 22.75 13.49
N GLN A 4 19.80 23.45 12.76
CA GLN A 4 18.49 22.96 12.37
C GLN A 4 18.70 21.93 11.26
N THR A 5 18.76 20.65 11.62
CA THR A 5 18.72 19.57 10.64
C THR A 5 17.34 19.55 10.00
N ASP A 6 17.26 20.16 8.82
CA ASP A 6 16.15 20.05 7.86
C ASP A 6 15.81 18.57 7.70
N ASN A 7 14.62 18.17 8.15
CA ASN A 7 14.16 16.78 8.20
C ASN A 7 13.73 16.31 6.80
N ARG A 8 14.63 16.50 5.84
CA ARG A 8 14.43 16.24 4.42
C ARG A 8 14.68 14.76 4.18
N VAL A 9 13.60 13.99 4.24
CA VAL A 9 13.61 12.59 3.84
C VAL A 9 13.93 12.52 2.34
N LEU A 10 15.16 12.13 2.01
CA LEU A 10 15.68 12.11 0.63
C LEU A 10 15.37 10.81 -0.13
N TRP A 11 15.10 9.71 0.60
CA TRP A 11 14.77 8.41 0.03
C TRP A 11 14.07 7.54 1.08
N GLU A 12 12.93 6.95 0.73
CA GLU A 12 12.28 5.89 1.51
C GLU A 12 12.19 4.64 0.65
N SER A 13 12.74 3.52 1.13
CA SER A 13 12.61 2.21 0.47
C SER A 13 11.14 1.82 0.24
N PHE A 14 10.23 2.34 1.06
CA PHE A 14 8.78 2.14 0.98
C PHE A 14 8.12 2.81 -0.25
N ASP A 15 8.84 3.69 -0.94
CA ASP A 15 8.35 4.33 -2.16
C ASP A 15 8.61 3.52 -3.43
N TYR A 16 9.41 2.44 -3.35
CA TYR A 16 9.69 1.50 -4.45
C TYR A 16 9.28 0.10 -4.04
N PRO A 17 7.98 -0.22 -4.07
CA PRO A 17 7.50 -1.53 -3.71
C PRO A 17 8.03 -2.56 -4.71
N CYS A 18 8.88 -3.49 -4.27
CA CYS A 18 9.32 -4.62 -5.08
C CYS A 18 8.15 -5.63 -5.21
N ASN A 19 8.17 -6.71 -4.45
CA ASN A 19 7.24 -7.83 -4.57
C ASN A 19 6.30 -8.00 -3.36
N VAL A 20 6.56 -7.31 -2.25
CA VAL A 20 5.81 -7.48 -0.98
C VAL A 20 5.21 -6.15 -0.51
N LEU A 21 3.92 -6.15 -0.18
CA LEU A 21 3.27 -5.02 0.48
C LEU A 21 3.51 -5.07 1.99
N LEU A 22 4.49 -4.30 2.47
CA LEU A 22 4.75 -4.13 3.90
C LEU A 22 3.77 -3.14 4.54
N PRO A 23 3.60 -3.20 5.86
CA PRO A 23 2.80 -2.21 6.58
C PRO A 23 3.34 -0.78 6.39
N GLY A 24 2.46 0.20 6.31
CA GLY A 24 2.78 1.62 6.10
C GLY A 24 2.95 2.02 4.62
N MET A 25 3.20 1.06 3.72
CA MET A 25 3.35 1.34 2.28
C MET A 25 2.05 1.83 1.64
N LYS A 26 2.20 2.65 0.60
CA LYS A 26 1.12 3.12 -0.25
C LYS A 26 1.04 2.27 -1.52
N LEU A 27 -0.18 2.01 -1.97
CA LEU A 27 -0.47 1.58 -3.34
C LEU A 27 -1.47 2.56 -3.95
N GLY A 28 -1.21 3.06 -5.16
CA GLY A 28 -2.08 4.01 -5.85
C GLY A 28 -1.30 5.18 -6.43
N TYR A 29 -1.93 6.34 -6.57
CA TYR A 29 -1.42 7.45 -7.35
C TYR A 29 -1.57 8.78 -6.60
N ASN A 30 -0.58 9.65 -6.77
CA ASN A 30 -0.65 11.05 -6.40
C ASN A 30 -0.40 11.89 -7.66
N LEU A 31 -1.46 12.47 -8.20
CA LEU A 31 -1.42 13.24 -9.44
C LEU A 31 -0.70 14.58 -9.25
N THR A 32 -0.79 15.19 -8.07
CA THR A 32 -0.10 16.45 -7.74
C THR A 32 1.42 16.32 -7.86
N SER A 33 1.97 15.17 -7.47
CA SER A 33 3.42 14.86 -7.56
C SER A 33 3.80 13.99 -8.75
N GLY A 34 2.82 13.49 -9.52
CA GLY A 34 3.03 12.52 -10.59
C GLY A 34 3.47 11.13 -10.11
N ARG A 35 3.38 10.83 -8.80
CA ARG A 35 3.90 9.60 -8.22
C ARG A 35 2.91 8.45 -8.36
N ASN A 36 3.40 7.32 -8.86
CA ASN A 36 2.66 6.05 -8.91
C ASN A 36 3.32 5.04 -7.97
N TRP A 37 2.60 4.62 -6.94
CA TRP A 37 2.99 3.52 -6.07
C TRP A 37 2.33 2.22 -6.55
N THR A 38 3.08 1.42 -7.28
CA THR A 38 2.68 0.10 -7.78
C THR A 38 3.74 -0.93 -7.38
N LEU A 39 3.31 -2.15 -7.05
CA LEU A 39 4.19 -3.30 -6.79
C LEU A 39 4.50 -4.01 -8.10
N THR A 40 5.74 -4.47 -8.28
CA THR A 40 6.15 -5.25 -9.45
C THR A 40 6.84 -6.53 -8.99
N SER A 41 6.34 -7.68 -9.42
CA SER A 41 6.91 -8.98 -9.03
C SER A 41 8.39 -9.06 -9.41
N TRP A 42 9.11 -9.98 -8.77
CA TRP A 42 10.42 -10.38 -9.28
C TRP A 42 10.27 -11.23 -10.54
N LEU A 43 11.35 -11.30 -11.32
CA LEU A 43 11.42 -12.13 -12.52
C LEU A 43 11.39 -13.61 -12.14
N SER A 44 12.10 -13.97 -11.08
CA SER A 44 12.07 -15.28 -10.42
C SER A 44 12.47 -15.11 -8.95
N ASP A 45 12.36 -16.19 -8.17
CA ASP A 45 12.73 -16.19 -6.75
C ASP A 45 14.22 -15.83 -6.53
N ASP A 46 15.08 -16.17 -7.50
CA ASP A 46 16.53 -15.90 -7.46
C ASP A 46 16.93 -14.58 -8.15
N ILE A 47 16.04 -13.99 -8.96
CA ILE A 47 16.37 -12.83 -9.80
C ILE A 47 15.45 -11.66 -9.43
N ALA A 48 15.97 -10.76 -8.59
CA ALA A 48 15.31 -9.53 -8.14
C ALA A 48 15.17 -8.43 -9.24
N ALA A 49 15.14 -8.82 -10.52
CA ALA A 49 14.78 -7.94 -11.62
C ALA A 49 13.25 -7.83 -11.74
N SER A 50 12.75 -6.79 -12.39
CA SER A 50 11.32 -6.62 -12.64
C SER A 50 10.74 -7.79 -13.44
N GLY A 51 9.74 -8.44 -12.86
CA GLY A 51 8.99 -9.53 -13.45
C GLY A 51 7.79 -9.06 -14.26
N ALA A 52 6.95 -10.03 -14.62
CA ALA A 52 5.82 -9.79 -15.52
C ALA A 52 4.55 -9.28 -14.82
N PHE A 53 4.47 -9.37 -13.49
CA PHE A 53 3.26 -9.04 -12.74
C PHE A 53 3.38 -7.69 -12.05
N THR A 54 2.29 -6.93 -12.07
CA THR A 54 2.15 -5.67 -11.34
C THR A 54 0.90 -5.69 -10.50
N LEU A 55 0.96 -5.17 -9.27
CA LEU A 55 -0.19 -5.01 -8.38
C LEU A 55 -0.43 -3.53 -8.10
N SER A 56 -1.61 -3.03 -8.46
CA SER A 56 -2.01 -1.63 -8.33
C SER A 56 -3.29 -1.47 -7.51
N TRP A 57 -3.46 -0.28 -6.93
CA TRP A 57 -4.73 0.14 -6.32
C TRP A 57 -5.57 0.90 -7.34
N GLU A 58 -6.77 0.39 -7.62
CA GLU A 58 -7.73 1.04 -8.50
C GLU A 58 -8.95 1.46 -7.71
N ALA A 59 -9.13 2.77 -7.59
CA ALA A 59 -10.26 3.36 -6.92
C ALA A 59 -11.06 4.24 -7.89
N THR A 60 -12.34 3.95 -7.98
CA THR A 60 -13.37 4.74 -8.67
C THR A 60 -14.40 5.21 -7.65
N SER A 61 -15.41 5.96 -8.10
CA SER A 61 -16.57 6.32 -7.28
C SER A 61 -17.42 5.11 -6.87
N GLU A 62 -17.33 4.00 -7.60
CA GLU A 62 -18.19 2.82 -7.43
C GLU A 62 -17.47 1.65 -6.75
N SER A 63 -16.18 1.49 -7.00
CA SER A 63 -15.39 0.36 -6.51
C SER A 63 -13.97 0.75 -6.16
N LYS A 64 -13.40 0.01 -5.22
CA LYS A 64 -12.01 0.16 -4.76
C LYS A 64 -11.40 -1.22 -4.67
N GLU A 65 -10.42 -1.52 -5.52
CA GLU A 65 -9.92 -2.88 -5.71
C GLU A 65 -8.40 -2.90 -5.86
N LEU A 66 -7.79 -4.00 -5.41
CA LEU A 66 -6.43 -4.36 -5.79
C LEU A 66 -6.49 -5.13 -7.11
N VAL A 67 -5.74 -4.67 -8.10
CA VAL A 67 -5.73 -5.27 -9.44
C VAL A 67 -4.33 -5.75 -9.76
N MET A 68 -4.23 -7.03 -10.11
CA MET A 68 -3.01 -7.64 -10.60
C MET A 68 -3.07 -7.78 -12.12
N ARG A 69 -2.04 -7.27 -12.79
CA ARG A 69 -1.86 -7.43 -14.24
C ARG A 69 -0.62 -8.24 -14.54
N ARG A 70 -0.69 -9.04 -15.61
CA ARG A 70 0.47 -9.70 -16.20
C ARG A 70 0.74 -9.05 -17.55
N ARG A 71 1.88 -8.38 -17.72
CA ARG A 71 2.22 -7.64 -18.95
C ARG A 71 1.08 -6.70 -19.41
N SER A 72 0.52 -5.95 -18.47
CA SER A 72 -0.61 -5.02 -18.68
C SER A 72 -1.99 -5.65 -18.93
N GLU A 73 -2.10 -6.98 -19.01
CA GLU A 73 -3.38 -7.67 -19.10
C GLU A 73 -3.93 -8.00 -17.71
N LEU A 74 -5.23 -7.82 -17.50
CA LEU A 74 -5.90 -8.18 -16.25
C LEU A 74 -5.71 -9.67 -15.96
N TYR A 75 -5.09 -9.99 -14.83
CA TYR A 75 -4.85 -11.37 -14.40
C TYR A 75 -5.73 -11.74 -13.21
N TRP A 76 -5.86 -10.85 -12.23
CA TRP A 76 -6.63 -11.09 -11.01
C TRP A 76 -7.10 -9.77 -10.36
N THR A 77 -8.21 -9.81 -9.63
CA THR A 77 -8.70 -8.70 -8.78
C THR A 77 -9.05 -9.21 -7.39
N SER A 78 -8.85 -8.39 -6.36
CA SER A 78 -9.37 -8.64 -5.01
C SER A 78 -10.90 -8.57 -4.95
N GLY A 79 -11.54 -7.97 -5.96
CA GLY A 79 -12.90 -7.47 -5.91
C GLY A 79 -13.03 -6.28 -4.94
N SER A 80 -14.20 -5.65 -4.93
CA SER A 80 -14.49 -4.46 -4.13
C SER A 80 -14.10 -4.62 -2.65
N LEU A 81 -13.41 -3.61 -2.14
CA LEU A 81 -13.20 -3.38 -0.72
C LEU A 81 -14.54 -2.99 -0.07
N ASN A 82 -14.91 -3.70 0.99
CA ASN A 82 -16.05 -3.38 1.84
C ASN A 82 -15.57 -3.27 3.30
N GLY A 83 -15.34 -2.05 3.78
CA GLY A 83 -14.75 -1.82 5.09
C GLY A 83 -13.32 -2.33 5.17
N GLN A 84 -13.10 -3.47 5.83
CA GLN A 84 -11.77 -4.07 6.05
C GLN A 84 -11.57 -5.38 5.27
N THR A 85 -12.53 -5.75 4.43
CA THR A 85 -12.57 -7.03 3.72
C THR A 85 -12.64 -6.83 2.21
N PHE A 86 -12.01 -7.74 1.47
CA PHE A 86 -12.06 -7.77 0.01
C PHE A 86 -12.94 -8.93 -0.46
N LYS A 87 -13.80 -8.71 -1.45
CA LYS A 87 -14.79 -9.70 -1.91
C LYS A 87 -14.19 -11.08 -2.22
N PHE A 88 -13.01 -11.14 -2.84
CA PHE A 88 -12.37 -12.39 -3.29
C PHE A 88 -11.17 -12.83 -2.44
N ILE A 89 -10.83 -12.11 -1.36
CA ILE A 89 -9.75 -12.51 -0.46
C ILE A 89 -10.35 -13.15 0.80
N GLY A 90 -10.81 -14.39 0.67
CA GLY A 90 -11.50 -15.11 1.75
C GLY A 90 -10.67 -15.33 3.02
N ALA A 91 -9.34 -15.49 2.89
CA ALA A 91 -8.43 -15.66 4.02
C ALA A 91 -8.45 -14.46 4.99
N LEU A 92 -8.70 -13.25 4.47
CA LEU A 92 -8.79 -12.01 5.23
C LEU A 92 -10.18 -11.78 5.86
N ASN A 93 -11.17 -12.57 5.43
CA ASN A 93 -12.58 -12.41 5.79
C ASN A 93 -13.04 -13.47 6.80
N ALA A 94 -12.15 -14.37 7.25
CA ALA A 94 -12.50 -15.46 8.15
C ALA A 94 -12.80 -14.96 9.57
N PRO A 95 -13.83 -15.50 10.25
CA PRO A 95 -14.26 -15.03 11.58
C PRO A 95 -13.23 -15.25 12.70
N TYR A 96 -12.25 -16.12 12.47
CA TYR A 96 -11.12 -16.39 13.38
C TYR A 96 -9.79 -15.83 12.86
N SER A 97 -9.78 -15.04 11.78
CA SER A 97 -8.58 -14.32 11.40
C SER A 97 -8.36 -13.23 12.45
N PRO A 98 -7.28 -13.29 13.27
CA PRO A 98 -6.83 -12.09 13.94
C PRO A 98 -6.35 -11.20 12.80
N ASN A 99 -7.24 -10.34 12.28
CA ASN A 99 -6.87 -9.30 11.34
C ASN A 99 -5.94 -8.37 12.09
N ASN A 100 -4.66 -8.77 12.19
CA ASN A 100 -3.58 -8.02 12.81
C ASN A 100 -3.19 -6.83 11.95
N TYR A 101 -4.04 -6.47 10.98
CA TYR A 101 -3.87 -5.38 10.08
C TYR A 101 -5.13 -4.54 10.00
N SER A 102 -4.92 -3.26 9.70
CA SER A 102 -6.00 -2.33 9.37
C SER A 102 -5.72 -1.73 8.01
N LEU A 103 -6.76 -1.58 7.22
CA LEU A 103 -6.75 -0.98 5.90
C LEU A 103 -7.25 0.45 6.00
N SER A 104 -6.54 1.34 5.32
CA SER A 104 -7.00 2.72 5.11
C SER A 104 -6.86 3.05 3.65
N ASP A 105 -7.83 3.77 3.11
CA ASP A 105 -7.75 4.34 1.78
C ASP A 105 -8.00 5.84 1.82
N VAL A 106 -7.41 6.54 0.86
CA VAL A 106 -7.67 7.94 0.56
C VAL A 106 -8.18 7.99 -0.86
N TYR A 107 -9.28 8.71 -1.05
CA TYR A 107 -9.90 8.91 -2.36
C TYR A 107 -10.23 10.39 -2.54
N SER A 108 -9.53 11.01 -3.48
CA SER A 108 -9.76 12.38 -3.94
C SER A 108 -9.41 12.47 -5.42
N ASP A 109 -9.72 13.61 -6.05
CA ASP A 109 -9.37 13.81 -7.46
C ASP A 109 -7.87 13.99 -7.68
N GLU A 110 -7.11 14.34 -6.64
CA GLU A 110 -5.66 14.56 -6.71
C GLU A 110 -4.86 13.34 -6.24
N VAL A 111 -5.33 12.66 -5.21
CA VAL A 111 -4.60 11.59 -4.54
C VAL A 111 -5.54 10.42 -4.23
N LYS A 112 -5.14 9.24 -4.69
CA LYS A 112 -5.86 7.98 -4.48
C LYS A 112 -4.88 6.90 -4.06
N TYR A 113 -4.90 6.48 -2.80
CA TYR A 113 -4.04 5.38 -2.37
C TYR A 113 -4.67 4.52 -1.29
N PHE A 114 -4.16 3.31 -1.18
CA PHE A 114 -4.44 2.33 -0.16
C PHE A 114 -3.20 2.11 0.70
N ARG A 115 -3.39 1.90 2.00
CA ARG A 115 -2.35 1.45 2.93
C ARG A 115 -2.86 0.33 3.81
N LYS A 116 -1.95 -0.55 4.16
CA LYS A 116 -2.11 -1.58 5.18
C LYS A 116 -1.25 -1.20 6.38
N TYR A 117 -1.75 -1.32 7.59
CA TYR A 117 -1.00 -1.21 8.85
C TYR A 117 -1.06 -2.52 9.58
N THR A 118 -0.11 -2.81 10.47
CA THR A 118 -0.31 -3.83 11.52
C THR A 118 -0.68 -3.18 12.84
N HIS A 119 -1.34 -3.91 13.74
CA HIS A 119 -1.69 -3.38 15.07
C HIS A 119 -0.45 -2.89 15.87
N VAL A 120 0.72 -3.52 15.65
CA VAL A 120 2.01 -3.08 16.23
C VAL A 120 2.42 -1.69 15.73
N ASP A 121 2.12 -1.36 14.48
CA ASP A 121 2.40 -0.02 13.91
C ASP A 121 1.45 1.06 14.44
N ILE A 122 0.24 0.68 14.83
CA ILE A 122 -0.77 1.60 15.35
C ILE A 122 -0.41 2.06 16.76
N ASP A 123 0.15 1.17 17.59
CA ASP A 123 0.62 1.47 18.95
C ASP A 123 1.93 2.28 18.98
N SER A 124 2.68 2.30 17.88
CA SER A 124 3.89 3.14 17.75
C SER A 124 3.57 4.65 17.67
N ARG A 125 2.29 5.03 17.56
CA ARG A 125 1.84 6.43 17.54
C ARG A 125 1.80 7.13 18.90
N TRP A 126 2.18 6.45 19.99
CA TRP A 126 2.35 7.09 21.32
C TRP A 126 3.74 7.69 21.56
N ALA A 127 4.71 7.51 20.66
CA ALA A 127 6.07 8.05 20.83
C ALA A 127 6.22 9.57 20.56
N ASN A 128 5.18 10.24 20.03
CA ASN A 128 5.18 11.68 19.76
C ASN A 128 4.13 12.45 20.57
N ARG A 129 4.05 12.20 21.88
CA ARG A 129 3.51 13.20 22.82
C ARG A 129 4.67 13.76 23.64
N GLY A 130 4.92 15.04 23.40
CA GLY A 130 6.06 15.77 23.95
C GLY A 130 6.18 15.66 25.47
N TRP A 131 7.43 15.54 25.89
CA TRP A 131 7.82 15.97 27.23
C TRP A 131 7.96 17.49 27.20
N ARG A 132 7.18 18.14 28.04
CA ARG A 132 7.42 19.50 28.52
C ARG A 132 8.72 19.54 29.32
#